data_AF-A0A2D4LQ58-F1
#
_entry.id   AF-A0A2D4LQ58-F1
#
_cell.length_a   1.000
_cell.length_b   1.000
_cell.length_c   1.000
_cell.angle_alpha   90.00
_cell.angle_beta   90.00
_cell.angle_gamma   90.00
#
_symmetry.space_group_name_H-M   'P 1'
#
loop_
_entity.id
_entity.type
_entity.pdbx_description
1 polymer ?
#
loop_
_entity_poly.entity_id
_entity_poly.type
_entity_poly.pdbx_seq_one_letter_code
_entity_poly.pdbx_strand_id
1 'polypeptide(L)'
;MIRKAAMRVWERDYPPANPPQADYLPPEEKYPLQRPNWSNANAAHRKHMSDLRTIIIRGMKEAIPRAQNMARAVNIEQEKEEAPAAFLQRIKDGLRKFAGADPDDAL
;
A
#
# COMPACT_ATOMS: atom_id res chain seq x y z
N MET A 1 -13.81 1.57 4.30
CA MET A 1 -12.48 1.62 4.97
C MET A 1 -11.37 2.08 4.03
N ILE A 2 -11.14 1.40 2.91
CA ILE A 2 -10.06 1.73 1.95
C ILE A 2 -10.07 3.19 1.48
N ARG A 3 -11.20 3.71 0.96
CA ARG A 3 -11.30 5.11 0.51
C ARG A 3 -10.86 6.12 1.57
N LYS A 4 -11.30 5.95 2.83
CA LYS A 4 -10.95 6.86 3.93
C LYS A 4 -9.44 6.84 4.22
N ALA A 5 -8.81 5.67 4.24
CA ALA A 5 -7.37 5.56 4.40
C ALA A 5 -6.62 6.15 3.18
N ALA A 6 -7.11 5.88 1.97
CA ALA A 6 -6.57 6.40 0.73
C ALA A 6 -6.53 7.93 0.71
N MET A 7 -7.65 8.58 1.06
CA MET A 7 -7.74 10.04 1.09
C MET A 7 -6.83 10.65 2.16
N ARG A 8 -6.74 10.04 3.34
CA ARG A 8 -5.81 10.48 4.39
C ARG A 8 -4.35 10.43 3.92
N VAL A 9 -3.95 9.36 3.24
CA VAL A 9 -2.59 9.23 2.68
C VAL A 9 -2.37 10.27 1.58
N TRP A 10 -3.36 10.48 0.72
CA TRP A 10 -3.27 11.45 -0.36
C TRP A 10 -3.14 12.89 0.15
N GLU A 11 -3.98 13.33 1.09
CA GLU A 11 -3.92 14.67 1.68
C GLU A 11 -2.60 14.94 2.40
N ARG A 12 -2.03 13.91 3.05
CA ARG A 12 -0.70 13.99 3.68
C ARG A 12 0.41 14.17 2.65
N ASP A 13 0.39 13.39 1.56
CA ASP A 13 1.47 13.35 0.57
C ASP A 13 1.35 14.49 -0.47
N TYR A 14 0.14 15.01 -0.68
CA TYR A 14 -0.20 16.05 -1.65
C TYR A 14 -1.07 17.14 -1.00
N PRO A 15 -0.50 17.93 -0.07
CA PRO A 15 -1.24 19.03 0.54
C PRO A 15 -1.69 20.02 -0.55
N PRO A 16 -2.88 20.63 -0.41
CA PRO A 16 -3.39 21.58 -1.39
C PRO A 16 -2.39 22.74 -1.56
N ALA A 17 -1.95 22.96 -2.80
CA ALA A 17 -1.16 24.14 -3.13
C ALA A 17 -2.03 25.40 -3.00
N ASN A 18 -1.44 26.51 -2.59
CA ASN A 18 -2.11 27.81 -2.53
C ASN A 18 -1.37 28.84 -3.43
N PRO A 19 -1.93 29.23 -4.59
CA PRO A 19 -3.19 28.78 -5.18
C PRO A 19 -3.12 27.36 -5.77
N PRO A 20 -4.28 26.71 -6.03
CA PRO A 20 -4.33 25.39 -6.66
C PRO A 20 -3.75 25.44 -8.08
N GLN A 21 -3.06 24.37 -8.48
CA GLN A 21 -2.64 24.19 -9.87
C GLN A 21 -3.88 24.05 -10.78
N ALA A 22 -3.76 24.48 -12.04
CA ALA A 22 -4.89 24.55 -12.98
C ALA A 22 -5.61 23.21 -13.23
N ASP A 23 -4.97 22.08 -12.90
CA ASP A 23 -5.49 20.72 -13.03
C ASP A 23 -5.75 20.02 -11.67
N TYR A 24 -5.80 20.80 -10.59
CA TYR A 24 -6.16 20.32 -9.26
C TYR A 24 -7.64 19.94 -9.22
N LEU A 25 -7.92 18.70 -8.82
CA LEU A 25 -9.26 18.24 -8.46
C LEU A 25 -9.39 18.23 -6.95
N PRO A 26 -10.53 18.67 -6.39
CA PRO A 26 -10.85 18.46 -4.99
C PRO A 26 -10.70 16.98 -4.58
N PRO A 27 -10.36 16.70 -3.31
CA PRO A 27 -10.24 15.32 -2.80
C PRO A 27 -11.43 14.42 -3.15
N GLU A 28 -12.65 14.95 -3.10
CA GLU A 28 -13.90 14.27 -3.43
C GLU A 28 -13.96 13.81 -4.88
N GLU A 29 -13.38 14.59 -5.79
CA GLU A 29 -13.34 14.30 -7.21
C GLU A 29 -12.14 13.43 -7.60
N LYS A 30 -11.05 13.43 -6.80
CA LYS A 30 -9.92 12.51 -6.98
C LYS A 30 -10.28 11.05 -6.69
N TYR A 31 -11.16 10.80 -5.71
CA TYR A 31 -11.73 9.48 -5.43
C TYR A 31 -13.27 9.57 -5.39
N PRO A 32 -13.92 9.61 -6.56
CA PRO A 32 -15.36 9.81 -6.66
C PRO A 32 -16.11 8.57 -6.16
N LEU A 33 -17.27 8.80 -5.53
CA LEU A 33 -18.16 7.73 -5.07
C LEU A 33 -19.03 7.16 -6.20
N GLN A 34 -19.24 7.96 -7.25
CA GLN A 34 -19.97 7.58 -8.44
C GLN A 34 -19.01 7.52 -9.63
N ARG A 35 -19.43 6.86 -10.70
CA ARG A 35 -18.63 6.79 -11.94
C ARG A 35 -18.43 8.22 -12.48
N PRO A 36 -17.20 8.75 -12.51
CA PRO A 36 -16.95 10.07 -13.08
C PRO A 36 -17.10 10.01 -14.60
N ASN A 37 -17.44 11.14 -15.23
CA ASN A 37 -17.50 11.27 -16.69
C ASN A 37 -16.11 11.45 -17.33
N TRP A 38 -15.11 10.73 -16.81
CA TRP A 38 -13.75 10.78 -17.32
C TRP A 38 -13.66 10.02 -18.64
N SER A 39 -13.01 10.65 -19.62
CA SER A 39 -12.86 10.15 -20.97
C SER A 39 -11.39 9.89 -21.26
N ASN A 40 -11.08 8.71 -21.81
CA ASN A 40 -9.72 8.36 -22.22
C ASN A 40 -9.16 9.28 -23.30
N ALA A 41 -10.01 9.97 -24.08
CA ALA A 41 -9.56 10.93 -25.09
C ALA A 41 -8.93 12.19 -24.46
N ASN A 42 -9.36 12.58 -23.25
CA ASN A 42 -8.89 13.78 -22.58
C ASN A 42 -7.65 13.50 -21.71
N ALA A 43 -6.59 14.28 -21.89
CA ALA A 43 -5.33 14.10 -21.17
C ALA A 43 -5.45 14.33 -19.65
N ALA A 44 -6.21 15.33 -19.21
CA ALA A 44 -6.45 15.57 -17.78
C ALA A 44 -7.24 14.42 -17.16
N HIS A 45 -8.26 13.92 -17.85
CA HIS A 45 -9.02 12.74 -17.39
C HIS A 45 -8.15 11.50 -17.26
N ARG A 46 -7.19 11.27 -18.18
CA ARG A 46 -6.21 10.18 -18.04
C ARG A 46 -5.33 10.34 -16.81
N LYS A 47 -4.88 11.58 -16.50
CA LYS A 47 -4.17 11.86 -15.26
C LYS A 47 -5.03 11.51 -14.03
N HIS A 48 -6.30 11.91 -14.02
CA HIS A 48 -7.21 11.59 -12.92
C HIS A 48 -7.43 10.08 -12.73
N MET A 49 -7.53 9.32 -13.83
CA MET A 49 -7.60 7.85 -13.76
C MET A 49 -6.31 7.24 -13.18
N SER A 50 -5.14 7.77 -13.54
CA SER A 50 -3.85 7.34 -12.98
C SER A 50 -3.71 7.69 -11.49
N ASP A 51 -4.15 8.89 -11.10
CA ASP A 51 -4.20 9.33 -9.72
C ASP A 51 -5.12 8.42 -8.91
N LEU A 52 -6.34 8.15 -9.38
CA LEU A 52 -7.30 7.26 -8.74
C LEU A 52 -6.71 5.86 -8.53
N ARG A 53 -6.04 5.28 -9.54
CA ARG A 53 -5.35 4.00 -9.41
C ARG A 53 -4.31 4.03 -8.29
N THR A 54 -3.50 5.08 -8.23
CA THR A 54 -2.46 5.25 -7.21
C THR A 54 -3.07 5.38 -5.81
N ILE A 55 -4.12 6.18 -5.68
CA ILE A 55 -4.87 6.39 -4.44
C ILE A 55 -5.45 5.06 -3.94
N ILE A 56 -6.11 4.27 -4.79
CA ILE A 56 -6.69 2.98 -4.42
C ILE A 56 -5.60 2.02 -3.90
N ILE A 57 -4.48 1.89 -4.62
CA ILE A 57 -3.39 0.98 -4.23
C ILE A 57 -2.81 1.38 -2.88
N ARG A 58 -2.55 2.67 -2.65
CA ARG A 58 -2.03 3.17 -1.36
C ARG A 58 -3.06 2.98 -0.24
N GLY A 59 -4.32 3.29 -0.50
CA GLY A 59 -5.41 3.08 0.44
C GLY A 59 -5.58 1.63 0.85
N MET A 60 -5.40 0.68 -0.07
CA MET A 60 -5.41 -0.75 0.24
C MET A 60 -4.22 -1.13 1.13
N LYS A 61 -3.00 -0.67 0.82
CA LYS A 61 -1.81 -0.93 1.63
C LYS A 61 -1.95 -0.42 3.07
N GLU A 62 -2.66 0.69 3.26
CA GLU A 62 -2.86 1.30 4.57
C GLU A 62 -4.05 0.70 5.34
N ALA A 63 -5.17 0.49 4.66
CA ALA A 63 -6.42 0.03 5.30
C ALA A 63 -6.45 -1.46 5.56
N ILE A 64 -5.71 -2.25 4.78
CA ILE A 64 -5.63 -3.70 4.95
C ILE A 64 -4.37 -3.92 5.78
N PRO A 65 -4.49 -4.31 7.06
CA PRO A 65 -3.33 -4.81 7.80
C PRO A 65 -2.66 -5.84 6.92
N ARG A 66 -1.33 -5.77 6.74
CA ARG A 66 -0.60 -6.88 6.13
C ARG A 66 -1.06 -8.12 6.89
N ALA A 67 -1.86 -8.97 6.26
CA ALA A 67 -2.42 -10.13 6.93
C ALA A 67 -1.21 -10.92 7.41
N GLN A 68 -0.99 -10.92 8.73
CA GLN A 68 0.18 -11.53 9.32
C GLN A 68 -0.01 -13.02 9.15
N ASN A 69 0.50 -13.57 8.06
CA ASN A 69 0.44 -14.98 7.77
C ASN A 69 1.52 -15.66 8.59
N MET A 70 1.33 -15.64 9.91
CA MET A 70 2.20 -16.27 10.89
C MET A 70 2.36 -17.75 10.58
N ALA A 71 1.26 -18.42 10.18
CA ALA A 71 1.30 -19.81 9.75
C ALA A 71 2.34 -20.04 8.64
N ARG A 72 2.38 -19.19 7.61
CA ARG A 72 3.37 -19.28 6.53
C ARG A 72 4.77 -18.83 6.95
N ALA A 73 4.88 -17.93 7.94
CA ALA A 73 6.16 -17.49 8.48
C ALA A 73 6.84 -18.57 9.34
N VAL A 74 6.07 -19.37 10.08
CA VAL A 74 6.58 -20.40 11.01
C VAL A 74 6.57 -21.81 10.42
N ASN A 75 5.87 -22.05 9.31
CA ASN A 75 5.89 -23.34 8.59
C ASN A 75 7.12 -23.47 7.67
N ILE A 76 8.28 -23.10 8.20
CA ILE A 76 9.59 -23.25 7.55
C ILE A 76 10.31 -24.35 8.34
N GLU A 77 10.56 -25.49 7.70
CA GLU A 77 11.29 -26.60 8.29
C GLU A 77 12.79 -26.48 7.96
N GLN A 78 13.64 -26.93 8.89
CA GLN A 78 15.08 -26.97 8.67
C GLN A 78 15.39 -28.09 7.68
N GLU A 79 16.13 -27.77 6.62
CA GLU A 79 16.56 -28.80 5.67
C GLU A 79 17.66 -29.66 6.29
N LYS A 80 17.75 -30.93 5.88
CA LYS A 80 18.63 -31.94 6.51
C LYS A 80 20.11 -31.51 6.61
N GLU A 81 20.58 -30.73 5.63
CA GLU A 81 21.96 -30.27 5.52
C GLU A 81 22.09 -28.75 5.75
N GLU A 82 21.02 -28.09 6.17
CA GLU A 82 21.01 -26.65 6.41
C GLU A 82 21.69 -26.32 7.75
N ALA A 83 22.73 -25.49 7.69
CA ALA A 83 23.38 -24.99 8.89
C ALA A 83 22.37 -24.22 9.77
N PRO A 84 22.39 -24.36 11.10
CA PRO A 84 21.44 -23.69 11.99
C PRO A 84 21.34 -22.17 11.80
N ALA A 85 22.46 -21.52 11.47
CA ALA A 85 22.49 -20.08 11.20
C ALA A 85 21.73 -19.71 9.90
N ALA A 86 21.81 -20.54 8.87
CA ALA A 86 21.08 -20.33 7.62
C ALA A 86 19.57 -20.55 7.83
N PHE A 87 19.20 -21.58 8.60
CA PHE A 87 17.82 -21.83 8.98
C PHE A 87 17.20 -20.67 9.76
N LEU A 88 17.94 -20.14 10.74
CA LEU A 88 17.51 -18.95 11.49
C LEU A 88 17.26 -17.75 10.57
N GLN A 89 18.14 -17.49 9.60
CA GLN A 89 17.94 -16.38 8.65
C GLN A 89 16.66 -16.58 7.82
N ARG A 90 16.39 -17.80 7.36
CA ARG A 90 15.15 -18.13 6.64
C ARG A 90 13.89 -17.89 7.47
N ILE A 91 13.91 -18.23 8.75
CA ILE A 91 12.81 -17.90 9.68
C ILE A 91 12.63 -16.38 9.78
N LYS A 92 13.73 -15.64 9.97
CA LYS A 92 13.67 -14.18 10.08
C LYS A 92 13.10 -13.53 8.82
N ASP A 93 13.50 -14.00 7.65
CA ASP A 93 12.99 -13.54 6.36
C ASP A 93 11.51 -13.90 6.18
N GLY A 94 11.10 -15.08 6.62
CA GLY A 94 9.70 -15.50 6.66
C GLY A 94 8.82 -14.57 7.50
N LEU A 95 9.29 -14.20 8.69
CA LEU A 95 8.61 -13.27 9.59
C LEU A 95 8.48 -11.87 8.97
N ARG A 96 9.56 -11.33 8.39
CA ARG A 96 9.52 -10.04 7.69
C ARG A 96 8.53 -10.04 6.53
N LYS A 97 8.57 -11.10 5.72
CA LYS A 97 7.81 -11.20 4.47
C LYS A 97 6.33 -11.46 4.70
N PHE A 98 5.98 -12.34 5.64
CA PHE A 98 4.63 -12.85 5.79
C PHE A 98 3.92 -12.35 7.05
N ALA A 99 4.66 -12.07 8.13
CA ALA A 99 4.09 -11.56 9.37
C ALA A 99 4.24 -10.02 9.52
N GLY A 100 5.07 -9.39 8.69
CA GLY A 100 5.34 -7.95 8.80
C GLY A 100 5.98 -7.57 10.15
N ALA A 101 6.63 -8.54 10.80
CA ALA A 101 7.39 -8.36 12.03
C ALA A 101 8.89 -8.43 11.68
N ASP A 102 9.68 -7.47 12.17
CA ASP A 102 11.13 -7.61 12.14
C ASP A 102 11.60 -8.26 13.45
N PRO A 103 12.11 -9.50 13.41
CA PRO A 103 12.62 -10.16 14.61
C PRO A 103 13.89 -9.51 15.17
N ASP A 104 14.52 -8.59 14.43
CA ASP A 104 15.69 -7.84 14.87
C ASP A 104 15.34 -6.45 15.44
N ASP A 105 14.07 -6.01 15.36
CA ASP A 105 13.59 -4.74 15.95
C ASP A 105 13.38 -4.84 17.48
N ALA A 106 13.46 -6.04 18.05
CA ALA A 106 13.33 -6.29 19.48
C ALA A 106 14.68 -6.71 20.10
N LEU A 107 15.62 -5.76 20.16
CA LEU A 107 16.74 -5.72 21.10
C LEU A 107 17.05 -4.28 21.51
#